data_AF-A0A0D7CGZ1-F1
#
_entry.id   AF-A0A0D7CGZ1-F1
#
_cell.length_a   1.000
_cell.length_b   1.000
_cell.length_c   1.000
_cell.angle_alpha   90.00
_cell.angle_beta   90.00
_cell.angle_gamma   90.00
#
_symmetry.space_group_name_H-M   'P 1'
#
loop_
_entity.id
_entity.type
_entity.pdbx_description
1 polymer ?
#
loop_
_entity_poly.entity_id
_entity_poly.type
_entity_poly.pdbx_seq_one_letter_code
_entity_poly.pdbx_strand_id
1 'polypeptide(L)'
;MPAAIWTGRNAYPERVAADMAAALRDELGLAEPPSAVTLPAESAGVPAGSLLPPRERFSGMPAPTYCLVHVDSPAPRGFELRASVMSGRSGFRRSLGLGPLLYAVLLTTRVPSRIELGLGPTRGSSPWEGDATITDRLNRDAQLLDLARTLTPATAGPDRHHTWQVPRRLTIDPHPHGAVLLVQTLHRPTAHAWSLGAPLVLDVAAGIETALG
;
A
#
# COMPACT_ATOMS: atom_id res chain seq x y z
N MET A 1 17.26 -0.92 1.06
CA MET A 1 16.22 -1.63 0.27
C MET A 1 15.17 -2.14 1.24
N PRO A 2 13.86 -2.07 0.89
CA PRO A 2 12.83 -2.65 1.73
C PRO A 2 13.02 -4.17 1.77
N ALA A 3 13.34 -4.68 2.96
CA ALA A 3 13.43 -6.11 3.21
C ALA A 3 12.01 -6.67 3.37
N ALA A 4 11.67 -7.76 2.69
CA ALA A 4 10.52 -8.55 3.09
C ALA A 4 10.86 -9.24 4.41
N ILE A 5 10.59 -8.56 5.51
CA ILE A 5 10.77 -9.18 6.82
C ILE A 5 9.65 -10.20 7.01
N TRP A 6 10.05 -11.43 7.27
CA TRP A 6 9.20 -12.53 7.71
C TRP A 6 8.94 -12.33 9.21
N THR A 7 7.88 -11.62 9.57
CA THR A 7 7.70 -11.07 10.93
C THR A 7 6.84 -11.94 11.85
N GLY A 8 6.36 -13.07 11.38
CA GLY A 8 5.50 -13.97 12.15
C GLY A 8 6.28 -14.67 13.24
N ARG A 9 6.49 -13.97 14.36
CA ARG A 9 6.89 -14.56 15.64
C ARG A 9 5.82 -15.56 16.12
N ASN A 10 4.60 -15.50 15.57
CA ASN A 10 3.49 -16.42 15.82
C ASN A 10 2.67 -16.67 14.55
N ALA A 11 2.21 -17.90 14.36
CA ALA A 11 1.57 -18.36 13.13
C ALA A 11 0.05 -18.09 13.04
N TYR A 12 -0.47 -17.11 13.79
CA TYR A 12 -1.90 -16.84 13.95
C TYR A 12 -2.31 -15.53 13.25
N PRO A 13 -3.22 -15.58 12.25
CA PRO A 13 -3.71 -14.41 11.53
C PRO A 13 -4.26 -13.29 12.40
N GLU A 14 -4.99 -13.64 13.46
CA GLU A 14 -5.64 -12.69 14.36
C GLU A 14 -4.62 -11.81 15.07
N ARG A 15 -3.46 -12.40 15.40
CA ARG A 15 -2.34 -11.68 16.00
C ARG A 15 -1.67 -10.75 14.98
N VAL A 16 -1.56 -11.15 13.72
CA VAL A 16 -1.06 -10.27 12.65
C VAL A 16 -1.98 -9.07 12.48
N ALA A 17 -3.30 -9.28 12.47
CA ALA A 17 -4.26 -8.19 12.40
C ALA A 17 -4.16 -7.23 13.60
N ALA A 18 -4.05 -7.77 14.82
CA ALA A 18 -3.87 -6.95 16.03
C ALA A 18 -2.53 -6.18 16.02
N ASP A 19 -1.43 -6.81 15.63
CA ASP A 19 -0.11 -6.18 15.52
C ASP A 19 -0.13 -5.05 14.46
N MET A 20 -0.85 -5.24 13.34
CA MET A 20 -1.04 -4.20 12.33
C MET A 20 -1.87 -3.03 12.84
N ALA A 21 -2.97 -3.30 13.54
CA ALA A 21 -3.81 -2.25 14.11
C ALA A 21 -3.02 -1.43 15.16
N ALA A 22 -2.22 -2.10 16.00
CA ALA A 22 -1.33 -1.43 16.94
C ALA A 22 -0.25 -0.61 16.23
N ALA A 23 0.37 -1.14 15.18
CA ALA A 23 1.36 -0.40 14.39
C ALA A 23 0.75 0.85 13.74
N LEU A 24 -0.46 0.76 13.18
CA LEU A 24 -1.15 1.92 12.61
C LEU A 24 -1.53 2.95 13.66
N ARG A 25 -1.99 2.51 14.84
CA ARG A 25 -2.24 3.41 15.97
C ARG A 25 -1.00 4.22 16.30
N ASP A 26 0.13 3.54 16.47
CA ASP A 26 1.38 4.16 16.89
C ASP A 26 1.97 5.05 15.78
N GLU A 27 1.93 4.61 14.52
CA GLU A 27 2.41 5.38 13.37
C GLU A 27 1.61 6.67 13.12
N LEU A 28 0.29 6.60 13.30
CA LEU A 28 -0.62 7.71 13.00
C LEU A 28 -0.99 8.53 14.25
N GLY A 29 -0.49 8.15 15.43
CA GLY A 29 -0.81 8.81 16.70
C GLY A 29 -2.30 8.73 17.07
N LEU A 30 -2.96 7.62 16.72
CA LEU A 30 -4.39 7.45 16.99
C LEU A 30 -4.63 7.15 18.48
N ALA A 31 -5.75 7.63 19.02
CA ALA A 31 -6.16 7.30 20.38
C ALA A 31 -6.47 5.81 20.56
N GLU A 32 -7.07 5.20 19.53
CA GLU A 32 -7.45 3.79 19.49
C GLU A 32 -6.96 3.14 18.19
N PRO A 33 -6.66 1.83 18.21
CA PRO A 33 -6.28 1.12 16.99
C PRO A 33 -7.46 1.04 16.02
N PRO A 34 -7.22 1.17 14.69
CA PRO A 34 -8.27 1.05 13.69
C PRO A 34 -8.80 -0.38 13.60
N SER A 35 -10.00 -0.54 13.03
CA SER A 35 -10.62 -1.84 12.86
C SER A 35 -9.82 -2.68 11.87
N ALA A 36 -9.39 -3.88 12.28
CA ALA A 36 -8.66 -4.83 11.45
C ALA A 36 -9.38 -6.18 11.43
N VAL A 37 -9.67 -6.68 10.24
CA VAL A 37 -10.39 -7.94 10.01
C VAL A 37 -9.54 -8.87 9.17
N THR A 38 -9.45 -10.14 9.60
CA THR A 38 -8.80 -11.18 8.81
C THR A 38 -9.78 -11.78 7.82
N LEU A 39 -9.38 -11.88 6.56
CA LEU A 39 -10.14 -12.53 5.49
C LEU A 39 -9.37 -13.77 4.97
N PRO A 40 -10.07 -14.84 4.54
CA PRO A 40 -9.44 -15.98 3.89
C PRO A 40 -8.66 -15.59 2.63
N ALA A 41 -7.64 -16.37 2.29
CA ALA A 41 -6.85 -16.17 1.07
C ALA A 41 -7.67 -16.21 -0.23
N GLU A 42 -8.76 -16.98 -0.24
CA GLU A 42 -9.67 -17.13 -1.38
C GLU A 42 -10.74 -16.03 -1.44
N SER A 43 -10.79 -15.13 -0.45
CA SER A 43 -11.81 -14.10 -0.39
C SER A 43 -11.71 -13.17 -1.61
N ALA A 44 -12.72 -13.22 -2.47
CA ALA A 44 -13.01 -12.18 -3.45
C ALA A 44 -13.82 -11.03 -2.83
N GLY A 45 -14.27 -11.20 -1.57
CA GLY A 45 -15.04 -10.23 -0.84
C GLY A 45 -14.19 -9.01 -0.52
N VAL A 46 -14.57 -7.90 -1.13
CA VAL A 46 -14.24 -6.58 -0.62
C VAL A 46 -15.42 -6.16 0.28
N PRO A 47 -15.20 -5.63 1.49
CA PRO A 47 -16.30 -5.15 2.33
C PRO A 47 -17.22 -4.22 1.51
N ALA A 48 -18.52 -4.26 1.79
CA ALA A 48 -19.47 -3.40 1.07
C ALA A 48 -19.09 -1.93 1.23
N GLY A 49 -18.96 -1.20 0.12
CA GLY A 49 -18.53 0.19 0.11
C GLY A 49 -17.01 0.42 0.09
N SER A 50 -16.21 -0.64 -0.01
CA SER A 50 -14.75 -0.52 -0.04
C SER A 50 -14.22 0.29 -1.23
N LEU A 51 -13.23 1.15 -0.96
CA LEU A 51 -12.46 1.89 -1.95
C LEU A 51 -11.44 1.03 -2.69
N LEU A 52 -11.04 -0.11 -2.11
CA LEU A 52 -10.05 -1.00 -2.71
C LEU A 52 -10.63 -1.77 -3.91
N PRO A 53 -9.86 -1.93 -5.00
CA PRO A 53 -10.29 -2.72 -6.13
C PRO A 53 -10.43 -4.21 -5.73
N PRO A 54 -11.36 -4.94 -6.38
CA PRO A 54 -11.43 -6.40 -6.31
C PRO A 54 -10.07 -7.02 -6.61
N ARG A 55 -9.78 -8.16 -5.97
CA ARG A 55 -8.51 -8.85 -6.21
C ARG A 55 -8.48 -9.38 -7.65
N GLU A 56 -7.38 -9.13 -8.35
CA GLU A 56 -7.07 -9.87 -9.58
C GLU A 56 -6.91 -11.36 -9.23
N ARG A 57 -7.68 -12.21 -9.91
CA ARG A 57 -7.50 -13.66 -9.81
C ARG A 57 -6.24 -14.01 -10.61
N PHE A 58 -5.10 -14.10 -9.94
CA PHE A 58 -3.88 -14.60 -10.58
C PHE A 58 -4.12 -16.04 -11.04
N SER A 59 -3.97 -16.30 -12.35
CA SER A 59 -4.03 -17.65 -12.96
C SER A 59 -2.67 -18.35 -13.02
N GLY A 60 -1.69 -17.90 -12.23
CA GLY A 60 -0.37 -18.51 -12.10
C GLY A 60 -0.04 -18.69 -10.62
N MET A 61 0.87 -19.64 -10.30
CA MET A 61 1.27 -20.02 -8.94
C MET A 61 1.34 -18.80 -8.00
N PRO A 62 0.33 -18.58 -7.15
CA PRO A 62 0.33 -17.44 -6.26
C PRO A 62 1.42 -17.66 -5.22
N ALA A 63 2.14 -16.61 -4.87
CA ALA A 63 2.82 -16.59 -3.58
C ALA A 63 1.77 -17.00 -2.52
N PRO A 64 2.05 -18.00 -1.64
CA PRO A 64 1.05 -18.63 -0.79
C PRO A 64 0.55 -17.64 0.27
N THR A 65 -0.37 -16.77 -0.17
CA THR A 65 -1.12 -15.86 0.66
C THR A 65 -1.96 -16.75 1.56
N TYR A 66 -1.69 -16.68 2.85
CA TYR A 66 -2.36 -17.48 3.86
C TYR A 66 -3.68 -16.84 4.28
N CYS A 67 -3.67 -15.52 4.45
CA CYS A 67 -4.84 -14.72 4.71
C CYS A 67 -4.58 -13.28 4.24
N LEU A 68 -5.64 -12.47 4.28
CA LEU A 68 -5.57 -11.04 4.09
C LEU A 68 -5.94 -10.36 5.40
N VAL A 69 -5.34 -9.22 5.69
CA VAL A 69 -5.83 -8.31 6.73
C VAL A 69 -6.38 -7.10 6.02
N HIS A 70 -7.66 -6.81 6.24
CA HIS A 70 -8.31 -5.57 5.82
C HIS A 70 -8.39 -4.64 7.02
N VAL A 71 -8.01 -3.40 6.83
CA VAL A 71 -8.12 -2.32 7.81
C VAL A 71 -8.93 -1.20 7.19
N ASP A 72 -9.86 -0.66 7.97
CA ASP A 72 -10.59 0.57 7.66
C ASP A 72 -10.34 1.57 8.77
N SER A 73 -9.91 2.78 8.40
CA SER A 73 -9.63 3.87 9.33
C SER A 73 -10.19 5.19 8.80
N PRO A 74 -11.09 5.86 9.54
CA PRO A 74 -11.57 7.18 9.16
C PRO A 74 -10.59 8.31 9.52
N ALA A 75 -9.57 8.04 10.35
CA ALA A 75 -8.66 9.03 10.91
C ALA A 75 -7.17 8.69 10.67
N PRO A 76 -6.28 9.70 10.58
CA PRO A 76 -6.56 11.15 10.54
C PRO A 76 -7.22 11.59 9.22
N ARG A 77 -7.21 10.69 8.24
CA ARG A 77 -7.87 10.79 6.94
C ARG A 77 -8.48 9.43 6.62
N GLY A 78 -9.62 9.40 5.94
CA GLY A 78 -10.25 8.16 5.51
C GLY A 78 -9.34 7.35 4.58
N PHE A 79 -8.95 6.15 5.01
CA PHE A 79 -8.23 5.19 4.19
C PHE A 79 -8.61 3.75 4.52
N GLU A 80 -8.41 2.88 3.53
CA GLU A 80 -8.42 1.45 3.68
C GLU A 80 -7.05 0.86 3.37
N LEU A 81 -6.71 -0.23 4.04
CA LEU A 81 -5.50 -1.00 3.79
C LEU A 81 -5.86 -2.48 3.66
N ARG A 82 -5.42 -3.11 2.57
CA ARG A 82 -5.37 -4.57 2.43
C ARG A 82 -3.92 -5.03 2.45
N ALA A 83 -3.55 -5.80 3.46
CA ALA A 83 -2.25 -6.46 3.53
C ALA A 83 -2.40 -7.94 3.19
N SER A 84 -1.53 -8.42 2.30
CA SER A 84 -1.38 -9.86 2.05
C SER A 84 -0.50 -10.46 3.13
N VAL A 85 -0.99 -11.50 3.82
CA VAL A 85 -0.19 -12.27 4.79
C VAL A 85 0.27 -13.53 4.10
N MET A 86 1.58 -13.69 3.97
CA MET A 86 2.20 -14.85 3.35
C MET A 86 2.53 -15.89 4.42
N SER A 87 2.44 -17.17 4.10
CA SER A 87 3.00 -18.23 4.96
C SER A 87 4.32 -18.75 4.42
N GLY A 88 5.24 -19.03 5.34
CA GLY A 88 6.51 -19.67 5.04
C GLY A 88 7.08 -20.40 6.25
N ARG A 89 8.39 -20.64 6.21
CA ARG A 89 9.13 -21.30 7.29
C ARG A 89 10.27 -20.40 7.76
N SER A 90 10.44 -20.32 9.07
CA SER A 90 11.63 -19.77 9.71
C SER A 90 12.25 -20.89 10.55
N GLY A 91 13.31 -21.50 10.04
CA GLY A 91 13.83 -22.77 10.55
C GLY A 91 12.79 -23.91 10.45
N PHE A 92 12.58 -24.64 11.55
CA PHE A 92 11.62 -25.75 11.62
C PHE A 92 10.17 -25.30 11.89
N ARG A 93 9.93 -24.02 12.17
CA ARG A 93 8.60 -23.51 12.55
C ARG A 93 7.95 -22.78 11.38
N ARG A 94 6.63 -22.91 11.31
CA ARG A 94 5.80 -22.08 10.42
C ARG A 94 5.90 -20.63 10.87
N SER A 95 6.14 -19.74 9.92
CA SER A 95 6.14 -18.29 10.13
C SER A 95 5.17 -17.64 9.17
N LEU A 96 4.56 -16.54 9.60
CA LEU A 96 3.83 -15.64 8.73
C LEU A 96 4.74 -14.47 8.33
N GLY A 97 4.52 -13.89 7.16
CA GLY A 97 5.23 -12.70 6.70
C GLY A 97 4.24 -11.71 6.11
N LEU A 98 4.57 -10.43 6.18
CA LEU A 98 3.82 -9.41 5.45
C LEU A 98 4.29 -9.42 3.99
N GLY A 99 3.32 -9.48 3.08
CA GLY A 99 3.50 -9.32 1.65
C GLY A 99 3.15 -7.89 1.22
N PRO A 100 2.64 -7.71 -0.01
CA PRO A 100 2.20 -6.40 -0.49
C PRO A 100 1.14 -5.76 0.39
N LEU A 101 1.28 -4.44 0.58
CA LEU A 101 0.30 -3.56 1.19
C LEU A 101 -0.39 -2.77 0.08
N LEU A 102 -1.71 -2.79 0.03
CA LEU A 102 -2.50 -1.96 -0.89
C LEU A 102 -3.35 -0.99 -0.09
N TYR A 103 -3.01 0.29 -0.18
CA TYR A 103 -3.79 1.38 0.39
C TYR A 103 -4.78 1.93 -0.63
N ALA A 104 -5.95 2.34 -0.13
CA ALA A 104 -6.88 3.21 -0.83
C ALA A 104 -7.16 4.42 0.08
N VAL A 105 -6.82 5.62 -0.39
CA VAL A 105 -7.02 6.87 0.37
C VAL A 105 -8.00 7.74 -0.38
N LEU A 106 -9.03 8.23 0.31
CA LEU A 106 -9.99 9.14 -0.30
C LEU A 106 -9.37 10.55 -0.45
N LEU A 107 -9.41 11.05 -1.67
CA LEU A 107 -9.05 12.42 -2.02
C LEU A 107 -10.33 13.24 -2.24
N THR A 108 -10.31 14.48 -1.77
CA THR A 108 -11.39 15.46 -1.97
C THR A 108 -11.35 16.06 -3.37
N THR A 109 -10.17 16.12 -3.99
CA THR A 109 -9.99 16.55 -5.37
C THR A 109 -10.63 15.57 -6.34
N ARG A 110 -11.20 16.09 -7.43
CA ARG A 110 -11.74 15.29 -8.54
C ARG A 110 -10.70 15.18 -9.65
N VAL A 111 -10.62 13.99 -10.25
CA VAL A 111 -9.88 13.78 -11.50
C VAL A 111 -10.84 13.31 -12.59
N PRO A 112 -10.66 13.77 -13.84
CA PRO A 112 -11.57 13.41 -14.95
C PRO A 112 -11.34 11.98 -15.46
N SER A 113 -10.13 11.45 -15.28
CA SER A 113 -9.70 10.13 -15.73
C SER A 113 -8.61 9.58 -14.81
N ARG A 114 -8.27 8.30 -14.98
CA ARG A 114 -7.17 7.65 -14.24
C ARG A 114 -5.85 8.37 -14.51
N ILE A 115 -5.12 8.66 -13.44
CA ILE A 115 -3.74 9.15 -13.47
C ILE A 115 -2.85 8.07 -12.85
N GLU A 116 -1.67 7.82 -13.42
CA GLU A 116 -0.77 6.76 -12.96
C GLU A 116 0.67 7.26 -12.89
N LEU A 117 1.40 6.85 -11.85
CA LEU A 117 2.84 7.06 -11.79
C LEU A 117 3.54 6.01 -12.65
N GLY A 118 4.23 6.46 -13.70
CA GLY A 118 4.98 5.62 -14.62
C GLY A 118 6.07 4.78 -13.95
N LEU A 119 6.41 3.65 -14.59
CA LEU A 119 7.30 2.62 -14.04
C LEU A 119 8.79 3.02 -13.97
N GLY A 120 9.17 4.23 -14.39
CA GLY A 120 10.51 4.77 -14.24
C GLY A 120 10.84 5.82 -15.30
N PRO A 121 11.99 6.47 -15.20
CA PRO A 121 12.44 7.44 -16.20
C PRO A 121 12.91 6.71 -17.46
N THR A 122 11.97 6.29 -18.32
CA THR A 122 12.30 6.06 -19.72
C THR A 122 12.52 7.43 -20.37
N ARG A 123 13.53 7.56 -21.23
CA ARG A 123 13.81 8.83 -21.93
C ARG A 123 12.53 9.32 -22.62
N GLY A 124 11.99 10.45 -22.17
CA GLY A 124 10.81 11.09 -22.76
C GLY A 124 9.46 10.72 -22.13
N SER A 125 9.38 9.85 -21.11
CA SER A 125 8.14 9.62 -20.35
C SER A 125 8.01 10.64 -19.22
N SER A 126 6.82 11.23 -19.08
CA SER A 126 6.45 12.05 -17.94
C SER A 126 6.25 11.16 -16.70
N PRO A 127 6.74 11.54 -15.51
CA PRO A 127 6.64 10.69 -14.33
C PRO A 127 5.21 10.27 -13.99
N TRP A 128 4.26 11.21 -14.05
CA TRP A 128 2.83 10.93 -14.05
C TRP A 128 2.28 10.92 -15.48
N GLU A 129 1.40 9.97 -15.75
CA GLU A 129 0.75 9.74 -17.05
C GLU A 129 -0.79 9.77 -16.88
N GLY A 130 -1.52 10.28 -17.88
CA GLY A 130 -2.97 10.49 -17.82
C GLY A 130 -3.40 11.84 -18.39
N ASP A 131 -4.39 12.49 -17.76
CA ASP A 131 -4.83 13.84 -18.15
C ASP A 131 -3.67 14.86 -18.09
N ALA A 132 -3.45 15.59 -19.18
CA ALA A 132 -2.32 16.51 -19.30
C ALA A 132 -2.36 17.66 -18.27
N THR A 133 -3.55 18.20 -17.97
CA THR A 133 -3.67 19.34 -17.05
C THR A 133 -3.32 18.93 -15.62
N ILE A 134 -3.75 17.73 -15.23
CA ILE A 134 -3.48 17.15 -13.91
C ILE A 134 -2.02 16.70 -13.80
N THR A 135 -1.54 15.95 -14.79
CA THR A 135 -0.16 15.44 -14.78
C THR A 135 0.87 16.57 -14.85
N ASP A 136 0.62 17.66 -15.59
CA ASP A 136 1.51 18.83 -15.61
C ASP A 136 1.68 19.47 -14.23
N ARG A 137 0.63 19.47 -13.40
CA ARG A 137 0.71 20.01 -12.03
C ARG A 137 1.48 19.07 -11.12
N LEU A 138 1.14 17.77 -11.14
CA LEU A 138 1.83 16.76 -10.32
C LEU A 138 3.32 16.63 -10.68
N ASN A 139 3.65 16.72 -11.97
CA ASN A 139 5.03 16.62 -12.46
C ASN A 139 5.88 17.87 -12.16
N ARG A 140 5.26 19.01 -11.80
CA ARG A 140 5.97 20.22 -11.37
C ARG A 140 6.46 20.15 -9.92
N ASP A 141 5.86 19.29 -9.10
CA ASP A 141 6.26 19.10 -7.71
C ASP A 141 7.30 17.99 -7.58
N ALA A 142 8.57 18.37 -7.55
CA ALA A 142 9.69 17.43 -7.41
C ALA A 142 9.67 16.68 -6.07
N GLN A 143 9.23 17.32 -4.99
CA GLN A 143 9.17 16.70 -3.67
C GLN A 143 8.10 15.62 -3.64
N LEU A 144 6.92 15.91 -4.20
CA LEU A 144 5.85 14.92 -4.33
C LEU A 144 6.29 13.71 -5.16
N LEU A 145 7.02 13.93 -6.25
CA LEU A 145 7.56 12.86 -7.08
C LEU A 145 8.53 11.95 -6.31
N ASP A 146 9.41 12.52 -5.51
CA ASP A 146 10.37 11.75 -4.72
C ASP A 146 9.68 10.93 -3.62
N LEU A 147 8.66 11.51 -2.97
CA LEU A 147 7.83 10.79 -1.99
C LEU A 147 7.05 9.64 -2.65
N ALA A 148 6.41 9.90 -3.79
CA ALA A 148 5.65 8.91 -4.56
C ALA A 148 6.53 7.72 -5.01
N ARG A 149 7.75 8.02 -5.50
CA ARG A 149 8.74 6.97 -5.87
C ARG A 149 9.22 6.16 -4.66
N THR A 150 9.37 6.80 -3.51
CA THR A 150 9.74 6.13 -2.25
C THR A 150 8.63 5.20 -1.76
N LEU A 151 7.37 5.51 -2.06
CA LEU A 151 6.23 4.65 -1.75
C LEU A 151 6.14 3.41 -2.63
N THR A 152 6.53 3.48 -3.90
CA THR A 152 6.43 2.34 -4.83
C THR A 152 7.80 1.80 -5.24
N PRO A 153 8.50 1.07 -4.35
CA PRO A 153 9.76 0.44 -4.73
C PRO A 153 9.53 -0.54 -5.89
N ALA A 154 10.41 -0.54 -6.91
CA ALA A 154 10.39 -1.58 -7.95
C ALA A 154 10.94 -2.90 -7.45
N THR A 155 11.81 -2.86 -6.46
CA THR A 155 12.57 -4.02 -6.03
C THR A 155 12.48 -4.19 -4.53
N ALA A 156 12.40 -5.45 -4.11
CA ALA A 156 12.43 -5.86 -2.72
C ALA A 156 13.39 -7.02 -2.56
N GLY A 157 13.99 -7.13 -1.38
CA GLY A 157 15.01 -8.13 -1.13
C GLY A 157 15.57 -8.03 0.28
N PRO A 158 15.94 -9.14 0.94
CA PRO A 158 16.65 -9.08 2.22
C PRO A 158 17.98 -8.32 2.12
N ASP A 159 18.60 -8.33 0.94
CA ASP A 159 19.83 -7.60 0.65
C ASP A 159 19.89 -7.21 -0.84
N ARG A 160 20.99 -6.54 -1.22
CA ARG A 160 21.23 -6.06 -2.60
C ARG A 160 21.49 -7.18 -3.62
N HIS A 161 21.83 -8.38 -3.18
CA HIS A 161 22.15 -9.54 -4.02
C HIS A 161 20.94 -10.45 -4.24
N HIS A 162 19.96 -10.43 -3.33
CA HIS A 162 18.74 -11.23 -3.40
C HIS A 162 17.52 -10.33 -3.55
N THR A 163 17.32 -9.76 -4.73
CA THR A 163 16.16 -8.89 -5.00
C THR A 163 15.21 -9.49 -6.03
N TRP A 164 13.93 -9.17 -5.91
CA TRP A 164 12.90 -9.49 -6.90
C TRP A 164 12.13 -8.21 -7.28
N GLN A 165 11.52 -8.24 -8.47
CA GLN A 165 10.66 -7.15 -8.94
C GLN A 165 9.30 -7.21 -8.23
N VAL A 166 8.79 -6.04 -7.86
CA VAL A 166 7.50 -5.88 -7.20
C VAL A 166 6.60 -5.07 -8.11
N PRO A 167 5.34 -5.50 -8.32
CA PRO A 167 4.42 -4.70 -9.11
C PRO A 167 4.25 -3.33 -8.43
N ARG A 168 4.51 -2.27 -9.19
CA ARG A 168 4.28 -0.90 -8.76
C ARG A 168 2.87 -0.52 -9.10
N ARG A 169 2.20 0.14 -8.16
CA ARG A 169 0.93 0.81 -8.43
C ARG A 169 0.86 2.06 -7.60
N LEU A 170 0.77 3.20 -8.26
CA LEU A 170 0.36 4.44 -7.64
C LEU A 170 -0.55 5.13 -8.65
N THR A 171 -1.86 5.01 -8.41
CA THR A 171 -2.89 5.48 -9.34
C THR A 171 -3.87 6.39 -8.61
N ILE A 172 -4.37 7.41 -9.30
CA ILE A 172 -5.47 8.25 -8.85
C ILE A 172 -6.65 7.95 -9.75
N ASP A 173 -7.67 7.29 -9.21
CA ASP A 173 -8.86 6.87 -9.94
C ASP A 173 -10.04 7.81 -9.66
N PRO A 174 -10.85 8.19 -10.67
CA PRO A 174 -12.09 8.92 -10.45
C PRO A 174 -13.03 8.17 -9.51
N HIS A 175 -13.68 8.88 -8.59
CA HIS A 175 -14.64 8.31 -7.64
C HIS A 175 -15.86 9.23 -7.49
N PRO A 176 -17.08 8.72 -7.23
CA PRO A 176 -18.29 9.57 -7.12
C PRO A 176 -18.16 10.73 -6.13
N HIS A 177 -17.34 10.56 -5.08
CA HIS A 177 -17.13 11.56 -4.03
C HIS A 177 -15.78 12.30 -4.12
N GLY A 178 -15.08 12.23 -5.26
CA GLY A 178 -13.75 12.84 -5.41
C GLY A 178 -12.84 11.99 -6.28
N ALA A 179 -11.75 11.52 -5.69
CA ALA A 179 -10.86 10.54 -6.29
C ALA A 179 -10.34 9.58 -5.22
N VAL A 180 -9.80 8.44 -5.65
CA VAL A 180 -9.15 7.48 -4.75
C VAL A 180 -7.70 7.32 -5.19
N LEU A 181 -6.79 7.59 -4.26
CA LEU A 181 -5.38 7.24 -4.41
C LEU A 181 -5.21 5.78 -4.03
N LEU A 182 -4.75 4.96 -4.98
CA LEU A 182 -4.38 3.57 -4.75
C LEU A 182 -2.86 3.45 -4.73
N VAL A 183 -2.30 2.95 -3.63
CA VAL A 183 -0.85 2.77 -3.47
C VAL A 183 -0.56 1.32 -3.13
N GLN A 184 0.19 0.63 -4.00
CA GLN A 184 0.77 -0.66 -3.69
C GLN A 184 2.22 -0.48 -3.24
N THR A 185 2.48 -0.86 -1.99
CA THR A 185 3.78 -0.70 -1.33
C THR A 185 4.14 -1.96 -0.53
N LEU A 186 5.25 -1.88 0.21
CA LEU A 186 5.71 -2.92 1.12
C LEU A 186 5.91 -2.33 2.51
N HIS A 187 5.89 -3.20 3.52
CA HIS A 187 6.38 -2.83 4.83
C HIS A 187 7.88 -2.51 4.79
N ARG A 188 8.32 -1.69 5.75
CA ARG A 188 9.71 -1.26 5.88
C ARG A 188 10.30 -1.83 7.16
N PRO A 189 11.54 -2.34 7.14
CA PRO A 189 12.24 -2.70 8.37
C PRO A 189 12.47 -1.49 9.26
N THR A 190 12.24 -1.66 10.56
CA THR A 190 12.64 -0.70 11.61
C THR A 190 13.57 -1.38 12.61
N ALA A 191 14.23 -0.60 13.47
CA ALA A 191 15.14 -1.15 14.47
C ALA A 191 14.47 -2.14 15.44
N HIS A 192 13.15 -2.03 15.64
CA HIS A 192 12.41 -2.81 16.63
C HIS A 192 11.35 -3.74 16.03
N ALA A 193 10.88 -3.48 14.81
CA ALA A 193 9.88 -4.29 14.12
C ALA A 193 9.84 -3.98 12.61
N TRP A 194 8.71 -3.45 12.15
CA TRP A 194 8.41 -3.06 10.79
C TRP A 194 7.46 -1.87 10.83
N SER A 195 7.42 -1.12 9.73
CA SER A 195 6.51 -0.02 9.53
C SER A 195 5.64 -0.27 8.31
N LEU A 196 4.35 0.04 8.41
CA LEU A 196 3.38 0.00 7.32
C LEU A 196 3.49 1.23 6.41
N GLY A 197 4.14 2.29 6.91
CA GLY A 197 4.40 3.52 6.18
C GLY A 197 3.14 4.34 5.94
N ALA A 198 2.12 4.19 6.78
CA ALA A 198 0.86 4.91 6.63
C ALA A 198 1.05 6.44 6.63
N PRO A 199 1.91 7.06 7.48
CA PRO A 199 2.16 8.50 7.44
C PRO A 199 2.61 8.98 6.06
N LEU A 200 3.58 8.30 5.45
CA LEU A 200 4.10 8.66 4.13
C LEU A 200 3.02 8.53 3.04
N VAL A 201 2.13 7.54 3.14
CA VAL A 201 0.99 7.39 2.22
C VAL A 201 0.02 8.57 2.35
N LEU A 202 -0.28 8.99 3.58
CA LEU A 202 -1.17 10.13 3.84
C LEU A 202 -0.52 11.47 3.46
N ASP A 203 0.80 11.62 3.63
CA ASP A 203 1.56 12.79 3.20
C ASP A 203 1.53 12.93 1.66
N VAL A 204 1.68 11.82 0.93
CA VAL A 204 1.53 11.83 -0.54
C VAL A 204 0.10 12.18 -0.95
N ALA A 205 -0.91 11.65 -0.26
CA ALA A 205 -2.30 12.03 -0.51
C ALA A 205 -2.53 13.54 -0.31
N ALA A 206 -2.01 14.12 0.78
CA ALA A 206 -2.09 15.56 1.05
C ALA A 206 -1.32 16.39 0.02
N GLY A 207 -0.13 15.94 -0.39
CA GLY A 207 0.67 16.58 -1.44
C GLY A 207 -0.03 16.56 -2.81
N ILE A 208 -0.70 15.47 -3.16
CA ILE A 208 -1.51 15.39 -4.39
C ILE A 208 -2.64 16.41 -4.36
N GLU A 209 -3.39 16.51 -3.26
CA GLU A 209 -4.47 17.51 -3.16
C GLU A 209 -3.94 18.92 -3.28
N THR A 210 -2.85 19.22 -2.56
CA THR A 210 -2.20 20.54 -2.60
C THR A 210 -1.74 20.90 -4.02
N ALA A 211 -1.21 19.94 -4.77
CA ALA A 211 -0.76 20.18 -6.14
C ALA A 211 -1.92 20.39 -7.13
N LEU A 212 -3.10 19.85 -6.83
CA LEU A 212 -4.23 19.84 -7.77
C LEU A 212 -5.27 20.94 -7.49
N GLY A 213 -5.34 21.50 -6.29
CA GLY A 213 -6.22 22.64 -5.98
C GLY A 213 -6.30 22.96 -4.50
#